data_AF-A0A0W8CJV2-F1
#
_entry.id   AF-A0A0W8CJV2-F1
#
_cell.length_a   1.000
_cell.length_b   1.000
_cell.length_c   1.000
_cell.angle_alpha   90.00
_cell.angle_beta   90.00
_cell.angle_gamma   90.00
#
_symmetry.space_group_name_H-M   'P 1'
#
loop_
_entity.id
_entity.type
_entity.pdbx_description
1 polymer ?
#
loop_
_entity_poly.entity_id
_entity_poly.type
_entity_poly.pdbx_seq_one_letter_code
_entity_poly.pdbx_strand_id
1 'polypeptide(L)'
;MIFVYVPRAPEPRANTIRRATENRIQEQVPRVAAMLAERNISSGPASQLYMATMQARLPADAPLQVPDNTTFRQLRNIDQLSQEMETNQNTTQATADMNFRMLRIKIQGALIQVQVHVGDLQEILGLPAYSLRPPFRDPVDFETPAPAETWMMSITLTIISKERSRGRERCFQYEYMNFIKTH
;
A
#
# COMPACT_ATOMS: atom_id res chain seq x y z
N MET A 1 12.71 59.02 -51.98
CA MET A 1 12.71 58.45 -50.62
C MET A 1 13.95 57.56 -50.52
N ILE A 2 14.95 57.98 -49.76
CA ILE A 2 16.25 57.27 -49.67
C ILE A 2 16.23 56.40 -48.42
N PHE A 3 16.45 55.10 -48.59
CA PHE A 3 16.65 54.18 -47.49
C PHE A 3 18.15 53.93 -47.34
N VAL A 4 18.70 54.29 -46.18
CA VAL A 4 20.08 54.00 -45.81
C VAL A 4 20.08 52.74 -44.95
N TYR A 5 20.73 51.69 -45.43
CA TYR A 5 20.92 50.48 -44.64
C TYR A 5 22.14 50.65 -43.74
N VAL A 6 21.92 50.71 -42.43
CA VAL A 6 22.98 50.66 -41.42
C VAL A 6 23.11 49.21 -40.94
N PRO A 7 24.20 48.49 -41.26
CA PRO A 7 24.40 47.15 -40.76
C PRO A 7 24.56 47.18 -39.23
N ARG A 8 23.79 46.32 -38.54
CA ARG A 8 23.92 46.15 -37.10
C ARG A 8 25.31 45.59 -36.79
N ALA A 9 26.09 46.31 -35.98
CA ALA A 9 27.37 45.83 -35.50
C ALA A 9 27.21 44.47 -34.79
N PRO A 10 28.12 43.51 -34.98
CA PRO A 10 28.10 42.28 -34.21
C PRO A 10 28.43 42.61 -32.75
N GLU A 11 27.39 42.82 -31.94
CA GLU A 11 27.53 42.78 -30.49
C GLU A 11 28.18 41.44 -30.11
N PRO A 12 29.22 41.41 -29.26
CA PRO A 12 29.73 40.16 -28.74
C PRO A 12 28.54 39.45 -28.08
N ARG A 13 28.17 38.26 -28.62
CA ARG A 13 27.02 37.46 -28.17
C ARG A 13 27.27 36.90 -26.77
N ALA A 14 27.29 37.76 -25.76
CA ALA A 14 27.21 37.38 -24.38
C ALA A 14 25.73 37.07 -24.08
N ASN A 15 25.41 35.80 -23.86
CA ASN A 15 24.23 35.34 -23.12
C ASN A 15 22.85 35.61 -23.76
N THR A 16 22.59 35.00 -24.91
CA THR A 16 21.23 34.95 -25.48
C THR A 16 20.57 33.61 -25.16
N ILE A 17 19.42 33.68 -24.50
CA ILE A 17 18.54 32.57 -24.12
C ILE A 17 18.43 31.56 -25.28
N ARG A 18 18.66 30.28 -25.01
CA ARG A 18 18.64 29.22 -26.03
C ARG A 18 17.28 28.52 -26.06
N ARG A 19 16.96 27.90 -27.19
CA ARG A 19 15.80 27.00 -27.28
C ARG A 19 16.08 25.74 -26.44
N ALA A 20 15.10 25.34 -25.63
CA ALA A 20 15.07 24.02 -25.01
C ALA A 20 14.59 23.01 -26.06
N THR A 21 15.52 22.48 -26.85
CA THR A 21 15.26 21.36 -27.76
C THR A 21 15.20 20.06 -26.99
N GLU A 22 14.46 19.08 -27.49
CA GLU A 22 14.27 17.77 -26.84
C GLU A 22 15.60 17.11 -26.44
N ASN A 23 16.58 17.04 -27.36
CA ASN A 23 17.91 16.50 -27.06
C ASN A 23 18.59 17.19 -25.86
N ARG A 24 18.47 18.52 -25.76
CA ARG A 24 19.09 19.27 -24.67
C ARG A 24 18.34 19.07 -23.36
N ILE A 25 17.01 18.95 -23.40
CA ILE A 25 16.22 18.61 -22.22
C ILE A 25 16.64 17.23 -21.72
N GLN A 26 16.73 16.23 -22.61
CA GLN A 26 17.15 14.87 -22.26
C GLN A 26 18.57 14.82 -21.66
N GLU A 27 19.50 15.63 -22.17
CA GLU A 27 20.84 15.77 -21.58
C GLU A 27 20.82 16.39 -20.16
N GLN A 28 19.88 17.30 -19.89
CA GLN A 28 19.79 17.97 -18.59
C GLN A 28 18.99 17.17 -17.54
N VAL A 29 18.04 16.31 -17.95
CA VAL A 29 17.24 15.47 -17.03
C VAL A 29 18.10 14.70 -16.02
N PRO A 30 19.12 13.90 -16.43
CA PRO A 30 19.91 13.13 -15.47
C PRO A 30 20.76 14.03 -14.55
N ARG A 31 21.22 15.19 -15.05
CA ARG A 31 21.98 16.17 -14.25
C ARG A 31 21.11 16.82 -13.18
N VAL A 32 19.87 17.14 -13.53
CA VAL A 32 18.85 17.64 -12.60
C VAL A 32 18.49 16.58 -11.56
N ALA A 33 18.26 15.34 -11.99
CA ALA A 33 17.94 14.23 -11.10
C ALA A 33 19.06 13.98 -10.07
N ALA A 34 20.32 13.97 -10.51
CA ALA A 34 21.47 13.81 -9.62
C ALA A 34 21.55 14.94 -8.58
N MET A 35 21.40 16.20 -9.00
CA MET A 35 21.44 17.34 -8.08
C MET A 35 20.27 17.35 -7.08
N LEU A 36 19.08 16.95 -7.51
CA LEU A 36 17.92 16.84 -6.61
C LEU A 36 18.10 15.73 -5.58
N ALA A 37 18.72 14.61 -5.98
CA ALA A 37 19.10 13.54 -5.06
C ALA A 37 20.16 14.00 -4.04
N GLU A 38 21.22 14.67 -4.49
CA GLU A 38 22.27 15.23 -3.62
C GLU A 38 21.71 16.23 -2.59
N ARG A 39 20.72 17.05 -2.99
CA ARG A 39 20.10 18.05 -2.13
C ARG A 39 18.93 17.53 -1.31
N ASN A 40 18.59 16.24 -1.41
CA ASN A 40 17.43 15.61 -0.77
C ASN A 40 16.10 16.35 -1.05
N ILE A 41 15.93 16.90 -2.26
CA ILE A 41 14.73 17.64 -2.64
C ILE A 41 13.76 16.69 -3.31
N SER A 42 12.71 16.30 -2.57
CA SER A 42 11.59 15.52 -3.12
C SER A 42 10.94 16.27 -4.28
N SER A 43 11.14 15.74 -5.49
CA SER A 43 10.65 16.28 -6.76
C SER A 43 10.26 15.10 -7.65
N GLY A 44 9.03 15.11 -8.16
CA GLY A 44 8.56 14.06 -9.07
C GLY A 44 8.87 14.38 -10.54
N PRO A 45 8.35 13.55 -11.47
CA PRO A 45 8.65 13.65 -12.89
C PRO A 45 8.32 15.02 -13.49
N ALA A 46 7.22 15.66 -13.09
CA ALA A 46 6.79 16.92 -13.67
C ALA A 46 7.73 18.08 -13.25
N SER A 47 8.09 18.14 -11.96
CA SER A 47 9.02 19.13 -11.43
C SER A 47 10.42 18.98 -12.04
N GLN A 48 10.90 17.74 -12.20
CA GLN A 48 12.19 17.44 -12.81
C GLN A 48 12.26 17.89 -14.28
N LEU A 49 11.23 17.57 -15.07
CA LEU A 49 11.15 17.97 -16.48
C LEU A 49 11.09 19.49 -16.64
N TYR A 50 10.36 20.18 -15.77
CA TYR A 50 10.33 21.63 -15.76
C TYR A 50 11.72 22.24 -15.49
N MET A 51 12.43 21.70 -14.49
CA MET A 51 13.81 22.12 -14.20
C MET A 51 14.76 21.84 -15.36
N ALA A 52 14.70 20.66 -15.96
CA ALA A 52 15.51 20.30 -17.13
C ALA A 52 15.22 21.23 -18.31
N THR A 53 13.96 21.61 -18.50
CA THR A 53 13.55 22.57 -19.54
C THR A 53 14.11 23.97 -19.28
N MET A 54 14.07 24.43 -18.03
CA MET A 54 14.67 25.72 -17.64
C MET A 54 16.19 25.70 -17.84
N GLN A 55 16.87 24.64 -17.42
CA GLN A 55 18.31 24.48 -17.59
C GLN A 55 18.71 24.39 -19.07
N ALA A 56 17.92 23.71 -19.90
CA ALA A 56 18.19 23.60 -21.34
C ALA A 56 18.13 24.95 -22.07
N ARG A 57 17.44 25.96 -21.51
CA ARG A 57 17.42 27.33 -22.05
C ARG A 57 18.68 28.12 -21.71
N LEU A 58 19.42 27.69 -20.69
CA LEU A 58 20.65 28.34 -20.25
C LEU A 58 21.87 27.86 -21.07
N PRO A 59 22.97 28.65 -21.07
CA PRO A 59 24.26 28.18 -21.59
C PRO A 59 24.80 27.02 -20.76
N ALA A 60 25.71 26.24 -21.34
CA ALA A 60 26.22 25.00 -20.73
C ALA A 60 26.94 25.23 -19.38
N ASP A 61 27.54 26.41 -19.21
CA ASP A 61 28.29 26.79 -18.00
C ASP A 61 27.41 27.42 -16.92
N ALA A 62 26.08 27.49 -17.13
CA ALA A 62 25.19 28.08 -16.16
C ALA A 62 25.04 27.16 -14.93
N PRO A 63 25.11 27.73 -13.71
CA PRO A 63 24.98 26.94 -12.48
C PRO A 63 23.59 26.32 -12.39
N LEU A 64 23.55 25.04 -12.02
CA LEU A 64 22.29 24.34 -11.80
C LEU A 64 21.68 24.79 -10.47
N GLN A 65 20.53 25.46 -10.54
CA GLN A 65 19.82 25.99 -9.37
C GLN A 65 18.37 25.49 -9.37
N VAL A 66 17.83 25.29 -8.17
CA VAL A 66 16.42 24.93 -8.00
C VAL A 66 15.58 26.19 -8.19
N PRO A 67 14.64 26.22 -9.15
CA PRO A 67 13.77 27.36 -9.33
C PRO A 67 12.85 27.55 -8.12
N ASP A 68 12.86 28.73 -7.51
CA ASP A 68 11.88 29.13 -6.49
C ASP A 68 10.78 29.99 -7.14
N ASN A 69 9.96 29.37 -7.99
CA ASN A 69 8.85 30.04 -8.64
C ASN A 69 7.52 29.31 -8.40
N THR A 70 6.42 30.00 -8.68
CA THR A 70 5.06 29.50 -8.43
C THR A 70 4.76 28.23 -9.22
N THR A 71 5.20 28.15 -10.48
CA THR A 71 5.02 26.98 -11.35
C THR A 71 5.73 25.76 -10.79
N PHE A 72 6.98 25.89 -10.33
CA PHE A 72 7.74 24.80 -9.75
C PHE A 72 7.08 24.27 -8.47
N ARG A 73 6.58 25.18 -7.61
CA ARG A 73 5.81 24.79 -6.42
C ARG A 73 4.51 24.06 -6.76
N GLN A 74 3.80 24.49 -7.80
CA GLN A 74 2.58 23.83 -8.26
C GLN A 74 2.86 22.44 -8.82
N LEU A 75 3.89 22.28 -9.65
CA LEU A 75 4.28 20.98 -10.20
C LEU A 75 4.72 20.02 -9.10
N ARG A 76 5.42 20.51 -8.07
CA ARG A 76 5.79 19.70 -6.91
C ARG A 76 4.58 19.19 -6.15
N ASN A 77 3.54 20.01 -6.00
CA ASN A 77 2.29 19.59 -5.38
C ASN A 77 1.58 18.53 -6.26
N ILE A 78 1.53 18.71 -7.58
CA ILE A 78 0.96 17.70 -8.49
C ILE A 78 1.71 16.37 -8.40
N ASP A 79 3.04 16.42 -8.34
CA ASP A 79 3.87 15.23 -8.16
C ASP A 79 3.56 14.51 -6.84
N GLN A 80 3.40 15.26 -5.74
CA GLN A 80 3.01 14.72 -4.43
C GLN A 80 1.64 14.05 -4.47
N LEU A 81 0.64 14.75 -5.01
CA LEU A 81 -0.72 14.22 -5.16
C LEU A 81 -0.76 12.96 -6.04
N SER A 82 0.03 12.93 -7.12
CA SER A 82 0.12 11.78 -8.01
C SER A 82 0.74 10.58 -7.30
N GLN A 83 1.79 10.80 -6.50
CA GLN A 83 2.41 9.76 -5.70
C GLN A 83 1.44 9.23 -4.63
N GLU A 84 0.71 10.11 -3.95
CA GLU A 84 -0.33 9.70 -2.99
C GLU A 84 -1.41 8.85 -3.67
N MET A 85 -1.89 9.27 -4.85
CA MET A 85 -2.86 8.50 -5.63
C MET A 85 -2.31 7.11 -6.01
N GLU A 86 -1.06 7.01 -6.46
CA GLU A 86 -0.42 5.74 -6.80
C GLU A 86 -0.29 4.83 -5.57
N THR A 87 0.12 5.37 -4.42
CA THR A 87 0.20 4.60 -3.16
C THR A 87 -1.17 4.12 -2.69
N ASN A 88 -2.20 4.97 -2.81
CA ASN A 88 -3.57 4.61 -2.47
C ASN A 88 -4.10 3.53 -3.42
N GLN A 89 -3.87 3.66 -4.73
CA GLN A 89 -4.24 2.65 -5.71
C GLN A 89 -3.54 1.32 -5.45
N ASN A 90 -2.23 1.33 -5.21
CA ASN A 90 -1.49 0.11 -4.87
C ASN A 90 -2.00 -0.54 -3.58
N THR A 91 -2.37 0.25 -2.58
CA THR A 91 -2.96 -0.25 -1.33
C THR A 91 -4.36 -0.82 -1.56
N THR A 92 -5.20 -0.13 -2.35
CA THR A 92 -6.52 -0.63 -2.75
C THR A 92 -6.42 -1.90 -3.57
N GLN A 93 -5.46 -1.98 -4.50
CA GLN A 93 -5.21 -3.16 -5.33
C GLN A 93 -4.74 -4.33 -4.47
N ALA A 94 -3.80 -4.11 -3.54
CA ALA A 94 -3.35 -5.13 -2.61
C ALA A 94 -4.49 -5.62 -1.69
N THR A 95 -5.37 -4.71 -1.26
CA THR A 95 -6.56 -5.06 -0.47
C THR A 95 -7.59 -5.82 -1.32
N ALA A 96 -7.79 -5.42 -2.58
CA ALA A 96 -8.66 -6.11 -3.52
C ALA A 96 -8.16 -7.52 -3.82
N ASP A 97 -6.85 -7.70 -4.04
CA ASP A 97 -6.22 -9.01 -4.22
C ASP A 97 -6.36 -9.90 -2.97
N MET A 98 -6.23 -9.33 -1.76
CA MET A 98 -6.54 -10.05 -0.51
C MET A 98 -8.01 -10.46 -0.40
N ASN A 99 -8.92 -9.73 -1.06
CA ASN A 99 -10.35 -9.98 -1.05
C ASN A 99 -10.82 -10.94 -2.15
N PHE A 100 -9.94 -11.47 -3.01
CA PHE A 100 -10.30 -12.56 -3.90
C PHE A 100 -9.98 -13.91 -3.28
N ARG A 101 -10.97 -14.81 -3.23
CA ARG A 101 -10.82 -16.15 -2.66
C ARG A 101 -11.17 -17.23 -3.67
N MET A 102 -10.35 -18.28 -3.71
CA MET A 102 -10.57 -19.42 -4.59
C MET A 102 -11.66 -20.34 -4.01
N LEU A 103 -12.74 -20.53 -4.75
CA LEU A 103 -13.85 -21.42 -4.40
C LEU A 103 -13.83 -22.65 -5.29
N ARG A 104 -14.21 -23.80 -4.72
CA ARG A 104 -14.42 -25.04 -5.46
C ARG A 104 -15.92 -25.23 -5.67
N ILE A 105 -16.37 -25.14 -6.92
CA ILE A 105 -17.78 -25.27 -7.30
C ILE A 105 -17.92 -26.52 -8.17
N LYS A 106 -19.00 -27.28 -7.99
CA LYS A 106 -19.29 -28.47 -8.80
C LYS A 106 -20.30 -28.12 -9.89
N ILE A 107 -19.89 -28.16 -11.15
CA ILE A 107 -20.75 -27.91 -12.32
C ILE A 107 -20.77 -29.18 -13.18
N GLN A 108 -21.97 -29.70 -13.47
CA GLN A 108 -22.17 -30.92 -14.29
C GLN A 108 -21.32 -32.13 -13.84
N GLY A 109 -21.08 -32.28 -12.53
CA GLY A 109 -20.26 -33.36 -11.99
C GLY A 109 -18.77 -33.06 -11.88
N ALA A 110 -18.25 -32.05 -12.58
CA ALA A 110 -16.86 -31.63 -12.53
C ALA A 110 -16.62 -30.56 -11.44
N LEU A 111 -15.50 -30.66 -10.72
CA LEU A 111 -15.11 -29.67 -9.72
C LEU A 111 -14.23 -28.60 -10.38
N ILE A 112 -14.69 -27.36 -10.39
CA ILE A 112 -14.00 -26.21 -10.99
C ILE A 112 -13.56 -25.27 -9.87
N GLN A 113 -12.36 -24.72 -10.00
CA GLN A 113 -11.86 -23.67 -9.11
C GLN A 113 -12.14 -22.31 -9.74
N VAL A 114 -12.86 -21.45 -9.02
CA VAL A 114 -13.24 -20.11 -9.47
C VAL A 114 -12.78 -19.10 -8.44
N GLN A 115 -12.13 -18.03 -8.90
CA GLN A 115 -11.75 -16.91 -8.05
C GLN A 115 -12.94 -15.95 -7.93
N VAL A 116 -13.38 -15.68 -6.70
CA VAL A 116 -14.55 -14.82 -6.44
C VAL A 116 -14.18 -13.74 -5.43
N HIS A 117 -14.69 -12.53 -5.64
CA HIS A 117 -14.54 -11.42 -4.71
C HIS A 117 -15.37 -11.68 -3.45
N VAL A 118 -14.76 -11.54 -2.27
CA VAL A 118 -15.40 -11.82 -0.99
C VAL A 118 -16.54 -10.84 -0.71
N GLY A 119 -16.43 -9.58 -1.16
CA GLY A 119 -17.49 -8.58 -1.00
C GLY A 119 -18.78 -8.98 -1.73
N ASP A 120 -18.67 -9.41 -2.98
CA ASP A 120 -19.81 -9.81 -3.80
C ASP A 120 -20.46 -11.08 -3.22
N LEU A 121 -19.64 -12.02 -2.73
CA LEU A 121 -20.12 -13.21 -2.04
C LEU A 121 -20.81 -12.88 -0.71
N GLN A 122 -20.29 -11.91 0.04
CA GLN A 122 -20.93 -11.43 1.27
C GLN A 122 -22.28 -10.77 0.96
N GLU A 123 -22.36 -9.93 -0.07
CA GLU A 123 -23.60 -9.29 -0.52
C GLU A 123 -24.65 -10.32 -0.92
N ILE A 124 -24.29 -11.30 -1.76
CA ILE A 124 -25.18 -12.37 -2.20
C ILE A 124 -25.68 -13.22 -1.02
N LEU A 125 -24.81 -13.49 -0.04
CA LEU A 125 -25.14 -14.31 1.13
C LEU A 125 -25.75 -13.49 2.29
N GLY A 126 -25.89 -12.17 2.14
CA GLY A 126 -26.36 -11.28 3.21
C GLY A 126 -25.44 -11.27 4.45
N LEU A 127 -24.15 -11.58 4.28
CA LEU A 127 -23.17 -11.59 5.36
C LEU A 127 -22.62 -10.17 5.58
N PRO A 128 -22.33 -9.79 6.83
CA PRO A 128 -21.72 -8.51 7.11
C PRO A 128 -20.29 -8.42 6.54
N ALA A 129 -19.86 -7.20 6.19
CA ALA A 129 -18.52 -6.92 5.66
C ALA A 129 -17.39 -7.12 6.69
N TYR A 130 -17.71 -7.31 7.98
CA TYR A 130 -16.73 -7.59 9.02
C TYR A 130 -16.53 -9.10 9.24
N SER A 131 -15.33 -9.49 9.70
CA SER A 131 -15.02 -10.88 10.02
C SER A 131 -15.89 -11.40 11.17
N LEU A 132 -16.62 -12.49 10.93
CA LEU A 132 -17.38 -13.20 11.97
C LEU A 132 -16.49 -14.01 12.92
N ARG A 133 -15.20 -14.14 12.61
CA ARG A 133 -14.25 -14.76 13.53
C ARG A 133 -13.77 -13.71 14.53
N PRO A 134 -14.12 -13.83 15.82
CA PRO A 134 -13.50 -13.00 16.84
C PRO A 134 -11.99 -13.27 16.87
N PRO A 135 -11.17 -12.28 17.23
CA PRO A 135 -9.76 -12.53 17.52
C PRO A 135 -9.68 -13.60 18.61
N PHE A 136 -8.79 -14.57 18.41
CA PHE A 136 -8.54 -15.63 19.39
C PHE A 136 -8.26 -14.99 20.75
N ARG A 137 -9.01 -15.39 21.78
CA ARG A 137 -8.70 -15.09 23.17
C ARG A 137 -8.08 -16.33 23.79
N ASP A 138 -6.92 -16.17 24.41
CA ASP A 138 -6.36 -17.22 25.27
C ASP A 138 -7.38 -17.57 26.36
N PRO A 139 -7.49 -18.86 26.76
CA PRO A 139 -8.30 -19.26 27.89
C PRO A 139 -7.93 -18.42 29.11
N VAL A 140 -8.94 -17.82 29.75
CA VAL A 140 -8.74 -17.14 31.03
C VAL A 140 -8.57 -18.23 32.09
N ASP A 141 -7.41 -18.30 32.74
CA ASP A 141 -7.22 -19.11 33.93
C ASP A 141 -8.07 -18.52 35.06
N PHE A 142 -9.24 -19.11 35.28
CA PHE A 142 -10.00 -18.87 36.49
C PHE A 142 -9.37 -19.68 37.62
N GLU A 143 -8.53 -19.05 38.43
CA GLU A 143 -8.17 -19.56 39.76
C GLU A 143 -9.46 -19.75 40.56
N THR A 144 -9.99 -20.96 40.55
CA THR A 144 -11.17 -21.34 41.33
C THR A 144 -10.71 -21.54 42.77
N PRO A 145 -11.13 -20.69 43.73
CA PRO A 145 -10.76 -20.90 45.13
C PRO A 145 -11.31 -22.26 45.59
N ALA A 146 -10.49 -23.00 46.34
CA ALA A 146 -10.77 -24.35 46.79
C ALA A 146 -12.16 -24.47 47.43
N PRO A 147 -12.99 -25.46 47.02
CA PRO A 147 -14.34 -25.60 47.53
C PRO A 147 -14.32 -26.01 49.00
N ALA A 148 -15.04 -25.25 49.85
CA ALA A 148 -15.30 -25.63 51.22
C ALA A 148 -16.10 -26.94 51.25
N GLU A 149 -15.59 -27.93 52.00
CA GLU A 149 -16.16 -29.27 52.16
C GLU A 149 -17.64 -29.21 52.55
N THR A 150 -18.51 -29.37 51.56
CA THR A 150 -19.93 -29.64 51.76
C THR A 150 -20.24 -30.86 50.92
N TRP A 151 -20.46 -32.00 51.59
CA TRP A 151 -20.71 -33.28 50.95
C TRP A 151 -21.92 -33.19 50.00
N MET A 152 -21.67 -33.17 48.69
CA MET A 152 -22.67 -33.35 47.63
C MET A 152 -22.26 -34.52 46.74
N MET A 153 -23.24 -35.37 46.41
CA MET A 153 -23.05 -36.47 45.45
C MET A 153 -22.58 -35.91 44.09
N SER A 154 -21.44 -36.40 43.62
CA SER A 154 -20.88 -36.06 42.32
C SER A 154 -21.21 -37.13 41.29
N ILE A 155 -21.56 -36.69 40.08
CA ILE A 155 -21.65 -37.55 38.90
C ILE A 155 -20.50 -37.18 37.97
N THR A 156 -19.57 -38.11 37.73
CA THR A 156 -18.44 -37.90 36.83
C THR A 156 -18.86 -38.14 35.38
N LEU A 157 -18.76 -37.12 34.53
CA LEU A 157 -18.89 -37.22 33.08
C LEU A 157 -17.48 -37.18 32.48
N THR A 158 -17.04 -38.27 31.85
CA THR A 158 -15.76 -38.31 31.14
C THR A 158 -15.97 -38.01 29.67
N ILE A 159 -15.39 -36.93 29.16
CA ILE A 159 -15.41 -36.58 27.73
C ILE A 159 -14.01 -36.85 27.16
N ILE A 160 -13.91 -37.78 26.22
CA ILE A 160 -12.65 -38.10 25.53
C ILE A 160 -12.62 -37.30 24.23
N SER A 161 -11.70 -36.34 24.14
CA SER A 161 -11.45 -35.60 22.90
C SER A 161 -10.19 -36.16 22.22
N LYS A 162 -10.32 -36.48 20.93
CA LYS A 162 -9.23 -37.04 20.11
C LYS A 162 -8.80 -36.00 19.07
N GLU A 163 -7.64 -35.40 19.28
CA GLU A 163 -7.09 -34.40 18.36
C GLU A 163 -5.92 -34.98 17.55
N ARG A 164 -6.01 -34.87 16.22
CA ARG A 164 -5.00 -35.39 15.28
C ARG A 164 -4.25 -34.22 14.65
N SER A 165 -3.03 -33.97 15.13
CA SER A 165 -2.13 -33.00 14.52
C SER A 165 -0.73 -33.60 14.31
N ARG A 166 -0.26 -33.58 13.05
CA ARG A 166 1.07 -34.01 12.57
C ARG A 166 1.58 -35.35 13.14
N GLY A 167 0.83 -36.42 12.89
CA GLY A 167 1.33 -37.80 13.04
C GLY A 167 1.48 -38.33 14.47
N ARG A 168 1.13 -37.56 15.50
CA ARG A 168 1.02 -38.05 16.88
C ARG A 168 -0.42 -37.91 17.38
N GLU A 169 -1.05 -39.03 17.71
CA GLU A 169 -2.35 -39.05 18.37
C GLU A 169 -2.14 -38.73 19.85
N ARG A 170 -2.80 -37.67 20.35
CA ARG A 170 -2.89 -37.41 21.79
C ARG A 170 -4.36 -37.48 22.18
N CYS A 171 -4.71 -38.48 22.97
CA CYS A 171 -6.01 -38.58 23.59
C CYS A 171 -5.97 -37.78 24.89
N PHE A 172 -6.84 -36.79 25.01
CA PHE A 172 -7.01 -36.05 26.24
C PHE A 172 -8.31 -36.51 26.90
N GLN A 173 -8.16 -37.10 28.09
CA GLN A 173 -9.28 -37.56 28.91
C GLN A 173 -9.59 -36.43 29.89
N TYR A 174 -10.78 -35.84 29.75
CA TYR A 174 -11.25 -34.81 30.67
C TYR A 174 -12.33 -35.42 31.56
N GLU A 175 -12.04 -35.53 32.85
CA GLU A 175 -13.04 -35.88 33.88
C GLU A 175 -13.71 -34.59 34.37
N TYR A 176 -15.02 -34.51 34.20
CA TYR A 176 -15.83 -33.46 34.79
C TYR A 176 -16.70 -34.04 35.89
N MET A 177 -16.66 -33.49 37.10
CA MET A 177 -17.65 -33.80 38.14
C MET A 177 -18.77 -32.78 38.09
N ASN A 178 -19.98 -33.22 37.75
CA ASN A 178 -21.20 -32.42 37.88
C ASN A 178 -21.82 -32.66 39.26
N PHE A 179 -22.13 -31.57 39.96
CA PHE A 179 -22.84 -31.57 41.22
C PHE A 179 -24.31 -31.24 40.98
N ILE A 180 -25.22 -32.16 41.31
CA ILE A 180 -26.66 -31.90 41.29
C ILE A 180 -27.07 -31.52 42.72
N LYS A 181 -27.50 -30.26 42.92
CA LYS A 181 -28.20 -29.87 44.15
C LYS A 181 -29.63 -30.40 44.08
N THR A 182 -29.95 -31.46 44.82
CA THR A 182 -31.33 -31.80 45.16
C THR A 182 -31.80 -30.85 46.27
N HIS A 183 -32.97 -30.23 46.05
CA HIS A 183 -33.62 -29.23 46.88
C HIS A 183 -33.82 -29.63 48.35
#